data_AF-S2JXV5-F1
#
_entry.id   AF-S2JXV5-F1
#
_cell.length_a   1.000
_cell.length_b   1.000
_cell.length_c   1.000
_cell.angle_alpha   90.00
_cell.angle_beta   90.00
_cell.angle_gamma   90.00
#
_symmetry.space_group_name_H-M   'P 1'
#
loop_
_entity.id
_entity.type
_entity.pdbx_description
1 polymer ?
#
loop_
_entity_poly.entity_id
_entity_poly.type
_entity_poly.pdbx_seq_one_letter_code
_entity_poly.pdbx_strand_id
1 'polypeptide(L)'
;MSLLQRVSRSVNWNVASTASRSFSTSRIVLSAETSSATTTSNTTKSTGLYQFFENGETLPKQNWTGRAWKAQELRQKSFDDLHKLWYVLLKERNVLATQREEATRLKLPKQIWTNQGRLKKCQKSMARIKFVLNERQREYEQHLLKQQS
;
A
#
# COMPACT_ATOMS: atom_id res chain seq x y z
N MET A 1 33.66 38.29 7.83
CA MET A 1 33.74 37.12 6.91
C MET A 1 32.96 35.98 7.55
N SER A 2 31.71 35.78 7.14
CA SER A 2 30.82 34.74 7.64
C SER A 2 31.03 33.46 6.85
N LEU A 3 31.26 32.34 7.52
CA LEU A 3 31.18 31.00 6.93
C LEU A 3 30.42 30.09 7.89
N LEU A 4 29.21 29.76 7.45
CA LEU A 4 28.18 28.99 8.13
C LEU A 4 28.66 27.60 8.51
N GLN A 5 28.48 27.26 9.79
CA GLN A 5 28.65 25.91 10.32
C GLN A 5 27.53 25.00 9.80
N ARG A 6 27.96 23.92 9.17
CA ARG A 6 27.14 22.86 8.57
C ARG A 6 26.41 22.10 9.68
N VAL A 7 25.09 22.28 9.77
CA VAL A 7 24.23 21.46 10.65
C VAL A 7 24.09 20.07 10.03
N SER A 8 24.83 19.10 10.56
CA SER A 8 24.64 17.68 10.28
C SER A 8 23.40 17.18 11.03
N ARG A 9 22.27 17.01 10.32
CA ARG A 9 21.09 16.32 10.86
C ARG A 9 21.30 14.81 10.78
N SER A 10 21.74 14.21 11.89
CA SER A 10 21.69 12.77 12.11
C SER A 10 20.22 12.32 12.13
N VAL A 11 19.83 11.46 11.18
CA VAL A 11 18.51 10.80 11.18
C VAL A 11 18.66 9.52 11.99
N ASN A 12 18.36 9.61 13.28
CA ASN A 12 18.36 8.47 14.17
C ASN A 12 17.06 7.68 13.97
N TRP A 13 17.15 6.51 13.31
CA TRP A 13 16.03 5.58 13.19
C TRP A 13 15.91 4.79 14.48
N ASN A 14 15.33 5.42 15.51
CA ASN A 14 14.88 4.68 16.68
C ASN A 14 13.87 3.63 16.22
N VAL A 15 14.21 2.36 16.45
CA VAL A 15 13.35 1.20 16.24
C VAL A 15 12.12 1.39 17.12
N ALA A 16 11.02 1.82 16.50
CA ALA A 16 9.73 1.86 17.15
C ALA A 16 9.39 0.42 17.57
N SER A 17 9.27 0.23 18.89
CA SER A 17 8.74 -0.98 19.50
C SER A 17 7.49 -1.40 18.74
N THR A 18 7.51 -2.63 18.21
CA THR A 18 6.36 -3.26 17.56
C THR A 18 5.21 -3.31 18.57
N ALA A 19 4.31 -2.34 18.49
CA ALA A 19 3.01 -2.45 19.12
C ALA A 19 2.28 -3.62 18.45
N SER A 20 2.37 -4.80 19.06
CA SER A 20 1.48 -5.92 18.77
C SER A 20 0.06 -5.40 18.93
N ARG A 21 -0.63 -5.18 17.82
CA ARG A 21 -2.06 -4.90 17.82
C ARG A 21 -2.77 -6.20 18.17
N SER A 22 -2.89 -6.47 19.47
CA SER A 22 -3.72 -7.52 20.00
C SER A 22 -5.18 -7.15 19.74
N PHE A 23 -5.83 -7.83 18.81
CA PHE A 23 -7.28 -7.76 18.70
C PHE A 23 -7.87 -8.56 19.86
N SER A 24 -8.19 -7.88 20.96
CA SER A 24 -8.99 -8.47 22.03
C SER A 24 -10.44 -8.59 21.56
N THR A 25 -10.84 -9.80 21.16
CA THR A 25 -12.26 -10.13 21.03
C THR A 25 -12.67 -10.86 22.31
N SER A 26 -13.05 -10.10 23.33
CA SER A 26 -13.75 -10.67 24.48
C SER A 26 -15.21 -10.87 24.10
N ARG A 27 -15.55 -12.07 23.60
CA ARG A 27 -16.88 -12.65 23.78
C ARG A 27 -16.69 -14.09 24.25
N ILE A 28 -16.96 -14.33 25.52
CA ILE A 28 -17.19 -15.67 26.05
C ILE A 28 -18.46 -16.17 25.37
N VAL A 29 -18.35 -17.27 24.62
CA VAL A 29 -19.50 -18.03 24.14
C VAL A 29 -19.36 -19.42 24.75
N LEU A 30 -20.29 -19.74 25.65
CA LEU A 30 -20.46 -21.08 26.23
C LEU A 30 -20.53 -22.11 25.11
N SER A 31 -19.85 -23.24 25.31
CA SER A 31 -19.89 -24.40 24.44
C SER A 31 -21.32 -24.90 24.25
N ALA A 32 -21.76 -24.95 23.00
CA ALA A 32 -22.77 -25.87 22.54
C ALA A 32 -22.17 -26.65 21.37
N GLU A 33 -21.95 -27.94 21.55
CA GLU A 33 -21.63 -28.85 20.47
C GLU A 33 -22.81 -28.87 19.50
N THR A 34 -22.61 -28.26 18.34
CA THR A 34 -23.55 -28.36 17.22
C THR A 34 -22.72 -28.45 15.97
N SER A 35 -22.61 -29.67 15.43
CA SER A 35 -22.07 -29.93 14.09
C SER A 35 -22.85 -29.11 13.07
N SER A 36 -22.40 -27.89 12.83
CA SER A 36 -23.07 -26.97 11.93
C SER A 36 -22.57 -27.26 10.52
N ALA A 37 -23.39 -28.02 9.81
CA ALA A 37 -23.35 -28.14 8.37
C ALA A 37 -23.09 -26.76 7.74
N THR A 38 -22.15 -26.73 6.80
CA THR A 38 -21.86 -25.56 5.96
C THR A 38 -23.12 -25.22 5.17
N THR A 39 -23.98 -24.39 5.75
CA THR A 39 -25.11 -23.80 5.05
C THR A 39 -24.48 -22.80 4.08
N THR A 40 -24.47 -23.14 2.80
CA THR A 40 -24.14 -22.27 1.67
C THR A 40 -25.13 -21.10 1.64
N SER A 41 -24.93 -20.15 2.54
CA SER A 41 -25.57 -18.85 2.44
C SER A 41 -25.02 -18.19 1.18
N ASN A 42 -25.92 -17.85 0.25
CA ASN A 42 -25.63 -16.97 -0.88
C ASN A 42 -25.17 -15.62 -0.31
N THR A 43 -23.87 -15.51 -0.04
CA THR A 43 -23.28 -14.30 0.50
C THR A 43 -23.19 -13.30 -0.64
N THR A 44 -24.07 -12.29 -0.60
CA THR A 44 -23.78 -10.99 -1.20
C THR A 44 -22.33 -10.65 -0.83
N LYS A 45 -21.42 -10.67 -1.82
CA LYS A 45 -19.96 -10.58 -1.65
C LYS A 45 -19.64 -9.63 -0.51
N SER A 46 -19.17 -10.12 0.64
CA SER A 46 -18.81 -9.25 1.75
C SER A 46 -17.51 -8.51 1.39
N THR A 47 -17.69 -7.38 0.71
CA THR A 47 -16.66 -6.68 -0.09
C THR A 47 -15.52 -6.06 0.71
N GLY A 48 -15.56 -6.14 2.05
CA GLY A 48 -14.58 -5.56 2.95
C GLY A 48 -13.33 -6.41 3.11
N LEU A 49 -13.38 -7.46 3.94
CA LEU A 49 -12.20 -8.26 4.29
C LEU A 49 -11.63 -9.04 3.10
N TYR A 50 -12.50 -9.52 2.21
CA TYR A 50 -12.05 -10.27 1.03
C TYR A 50 -11.26 -9.42 0.03
N GLN A 51 -11.25 -8.08 0.15
CA GLN A 51 -10.40 -7.20 -0.66
C GLN A 51 -8.90 -7.35 -0.36
N PHE A 52 -8.52 -7.95 0.77
CA PHE A 52 -7.12 -8.23 1.11
C PHE A 52 -6.55 -9.48 0.43
N PHE A 53 -7.40 -10.29 -0.22
CA PHE A 53 -7.03 -11.55 -0.85
C PHE A 53 -7.28 -11.47 -2.36
N GLU A 54 -6.35 -11.99 -3.16
CA GLU A 54 -6.55 -12.08 -4.62
C GLU A 54 -7.32 -13.35 -4.92
N ASN A 55 -8.41 -13.24 -5.70
CA ASN A 55 -9.21 -14.37 -6.18
C ASN A 55 -9.75 -15.31 -5.09
N GLY A 56 -9.78 -14.87 -3.83
CA GLY A 56 -10.16 -15.72 -2.69
C GLY A 56 -9.08 -16.73 -2.27
N GLU A 57 -7.88 -16.64 -2.84
CA GLU A 57 -6.74 -17.50 -2.49
C GLU A 57 -5.85 -16.82 -1.44
N THR A 58 -5.31 -17.61 -0.51
CA THR A 58 -4.39 -17.12 0.54
C THR A 58 -3.01 -16.75 -0.02
N LEU A 59 -2.52 -17.55 -0.97
CA LEU A 59 -1.28 -17.32 -1.70
C LEU A 59 -1.49 -17.60 -3.19
N PRO A 60 -1.85 -16.58 -3.98
CA PRO A 60 -2.07 -16.77 -5.41
C PRO A 60 -0.75 -17.07 -6.13
N LYS A 61 -0.86 -17.76 -7.27
CA LYS A 61 0.28 -18.01 -8.17
C LYS A 61 0.89 -16.69 -8.66
N GLN A 62 2.20 -16.71 -8.91
CA GLN A 62 2.91 -15.54 -9.42
C GLN A 62 2.36 -15.13 -10.79
N ASN A 63 1.61 -14.03 -10.82
CA ASN A 63 1.06 -13.48 -12.06
C ASN A 63 2.02 -12.46 -12.67
N TRP A 64 2.14 -12.48 -14.01
CA TRP A 64 2.92 -11.48 -14.73
C TRP A 64 2.27 -10.10 -14.57
N THR A 65 2.98 -9.18 -13.91
CA THR A 65 2.50 -7.80 -13.72
C THR A 65 3.17 -6.86 -14.72
N GLY A 66 2.39 -5.90 -15.24
CA GLY A 66 2.87 -4.87 -16.16
C GLY A 66 3.93 -3.92 -15.58
N ARG A 67 4.10 -2.78 -16.27
CA ARG A 67 5.10 -1.74 -15.95
C ARG A 67 4.55 -0.72 -14.94
N ALA A 68 5.43 -0.09 -14.16
CA ALA A 68 5.08 1.08 -13.34
C ALA A 68 4.77 2.34 -14.17
N TRP A 69 3.84 3.18 -13.69
CA TRP A 69 3.40 4.44 -14.31
C TRP A 69 4.56 5.42 -14.60
N LYS A 70 4.65 6.00 -15.81
CA LYS A 70 5.63 7.07 -16.13
C LYS A 70 5.17 8.40 -15.55
N ALA A 71 6.13 9.27 -15.17
CA ALA A 71 5.80 10.63 -14.74
C ALA A 71 5.07 11.42 -15.84
N GLN A 72 5.51 11.28 -17.10
CA GLN A 72 4.86 11.93 -18.25
C GLN A 72 3.38 11.54 -18.42
N GLU A 73 3.05 10.25 -18.21
CA GLU A 73 1.66 9.76 -18.27
C GLU A 73 0.82 10.35 -17.13
N LEU A 74 1.40 10.45 -15.93
CA LEU A 74 0.72 10.99 -14.74
C LEU A 74 0.49 12.51 -14.83
N ARG A 75 1.36 13.25 -15.53
CA ARG A 75 1.17 14.70 -15.74
C ARG A 75 -0.10 15.02 -16.51
N GLN A 76 -0.58 14.13 -17.36
CA GLN A 76 -1.80 14.32 -18.16
C GLN A 76 -3.09 13.98 -17.42
N LYS A 77 -3.01 13.54 -16.15
CA LYS A 77 -4.18 13.12 -15.36
C LYS A 77 -4.69 14.21 -14.42
N SER A 78 -6.00 14.23 -14.18
CA SER A 78 -6.64 15.13 -13.22
C SER A 78 -6.18 14.81 -11.77
N PHE A 79 -6.37 15.75 -10.84
CA PHE A 79 -6.07 15.48 -9.42
C PHE A 79 -6.91 14.31 -8.87
N ASP A 80 -8.20 14.25 -9.22
CA ASP A 80 -9.11 13.20 -8.78
C ASP A 80 -8.68 11.82 -9.31
N ASP A 81 -8.26 11.72 -10.57
CA ASP A 81 -7.73 10.46 -11.13
C ASP A 81 -6.44 10.00 -10.43
N LEU A 82 -5.54 10.94 -10.13
CA LEU A 82 -4.31 10.64 -9.38
C LEU A 82 -4.63 10.16 -7.96
N HIS A 83 -5.63 10.76 -7.32
CA HIS A 83 -6.08 10.38 -5.99
C HIS A 83 -6.73 8.99 -5.97
N LYS A 84 -7.60 8.70 -6.94
CA LYS A 84 -8.17 7.35 -7.15
C LYS A 84 -7.07 6.33 -7.41
N LEU A 85 -6.13 6.64 -8.29
CA LEU A 85 -4.98 5.77 -8.58
C LEU A 85 -4.13 5.52 -7.34
N TRP A 86 -3.91 6.53 -6.50
CA TRP A 86 -3.19 6.37 -5.24
C TRP A 86 -3.84 5.29 -4.35
N TYR A 87 -5.17 5.29 -4.22
CA TYR A 87 -5.88 4.27 -3.45
C TYR A 87 -5.84 2.89 -4.09
N VAL A 88 -5.90 2.78 -5.42
CA VAL A 88 -5.71 1.50 -6.11
C VAL A 88 -4.34 0.92 -5.79
N LEU A 89 -3.28 1.73 -5.89
CA LEU A 89 -1.91 1.31 -5.55
C LEU A 89 -1.76 0.98 -4.06
N LEU A 90 -2.50 1.67 -3.18
CA LEU A 90 -2.47 1.41 -1.74
C LEU A 90 -3.11 0.06 -1.41
N LYS A 91 -4.26 -0.25 -2.02
CA LYS A 91 -4.93 -1.55 -1.86
C LYS A 91 -4.05 -2.70 -2.33
N GLU A 92 -3.41 -2.55 -3.49
CA GLU A 92 -2.43 -3.52 -4.00
C GLU A 92 -1.28 -3.74 -2.99
N ARG A 93 -0.74 -2.67 -2.40
CA ARG A 93 0.31 -2.81 -1.36
C ARG A 93 -0.18 -3.54 -0.13
N ASN A 94 -1.44 -3.36 0.26
CA ASN A 94 -2.03 -4.05 1.41
C ASN A 94 -2.21 -5.55 1.12
N VAL A 95 -2.69 -5.90 -0.07
CA VAL A 95 -2.80 -7.30 -0.54
C VAL A 95 -1.43 -7.98 -0.51
N LEU A 96 -0.41 -7.34 -1.08
CA LEU A 96 0.97 -7.86 -1.08
C LEU A 96 1.55 -8.01 0.34
N ALA A 97 1.13 -7.18 1.29
CA ALA A 97 1.53 -7.29 2.69
C ALA A 97 0.88 -8.50 3.37
N THR A 98 -0.42 -8.72 3.17
CA THR A 98 -1.13 -9.91 3.66
C THR A 98 -0.49 -11.19 3.15
N GLN A 99 -0.20 -11.27 1.84
CA GLN A 99 0.41 -12.44 1.24
C GLN A 99 1.85 -12.68 1.76
N ARG A 100 2.61 -11.61 2.03
CA ARG A 100 3.93 -11.72 2.63
C ARG A 100 3.87 -12.32 4.05
N GLU A 101 2.87 -11.90 4.83
CA GLU A 101 2.67 -12.43 6.18
C GLU A 101 2.26 -13.90 6.14
N GLU A 102 1.31 -14.26 5.27
CA GLU A 102 0.90 -15.65 5.08
C GLU A 102 2.05 -16.54 4.60
N ALA A 103 2.89 -16.06 3.67
CA ALA A 103 4.08 -16.79 3.24
C ALA A 103 5.08 -17.00 4.38
N THR A 104 5.21 -16.02 5.28
CA THR A 104 6.06 -16.09 6.48
C THR A 104 5.49 -17.10 7.48
N ARG A 105 4.17 -17.06 7.72
CA ARG A 105 3.45 -18.01 8.59
C ARG A 105 3.61 -19.46 8.11
N LEU A 106 3.54 -19.67 6.79
CA LEU A 106 3.73 -20.98 6.16
C LEU A 106 5.20 -21.38 5.99
N LYS A 107 6.15 -20.56 6.46
CA LYS A 107 7.60 -20.78 6.35
C LYS A 107 8.07 -21.06 4.92
N LEU A 108 7.43 -20.44 3.94
CA LEU A 108 7.80 -20.62 2.54
C LEU A 108 9.17 -19.99 2.27
N PRO A 109 10.05 -20.67 1.52
CA PRO A 109 11.32 -20.09 1.11
C PRO A 109 11.07 -18.84 0.25
N LYS A 110 11.91 -17.82 0.43
CA LYS A 110 11.81 -16.52 -0.26
C LYS A 110 11.80 -16.64 -1.79
N GLN A 111 12.35 -17.73 -2.33
CA GLN A 111 12.34 -18.06 -3.76
C GLN A 111 10.92 -18.31 -4.33
N ILE A 112 10.00 -18.81 -3.49
CA ILE A 112 8.64 -19.17 -3.89
C ILE A 112 7.74 -17.93 -3.87
N TRP A 113 7.97 -17.00 -2.94
CA TRP A 113 7.23 -15.74 -2.85
C TRP A 113 8.05 -14.53 -3.34
N THR A 114 8.18 -14.40 -4.66
CA THR A 114 9.02 -13.37 -5.31
C THR A 114 8.24 -12.10 -5.73
N ASN A 115 7.14 -11.77 -5.06
CA ASN A 115 6.33 -10.58 -5.41
C ASN A 115 6.95 -9.22 -5.00
N GLN A 116 8.23 -9.19 -4.63
CA GLN A 116 8.96 -7.94 -4.36
C GLN A 116 8.99 -6.98 -5.57
N GLY A 117 8.99 -7.54 -6.79
CA GLY A 117 8.92 -6.74 -8.02
C GLY A 117 7.64 -5.92 -8.13
N ARG A 118 6.48 -6.50 -7.79
CA ARG A 118 5.18 -5.81 -7.77
C ARG A 118 5.20 -4.66 -6.78
N LEU A 119 5.65 -4.93 -5.55
CA LEU A 119 5.74 -3.92 -4.50
C LEU A 119 6.61 -2.72 -4.94
N LYS A 120 7.78 -2.98 -5.53
CA LYS A 120 8.67 -1.93 -6.05
C LYS A 120 8.00 -1.12 -7.17
N LYS A 121 7.26 -1.76 -8.08
CA LYS A 121 6.52 -1.06 -9.15
C LYS A 121 5.43 -0.15 -8.59
N CYS A 122 4.69 -0.59 -7.57
CA CYS A 122 3.67 0.23 -6.89
C CYS A 122 4.29 1.42 -6.16
N GLN A 123 5.34 1.18 -5.37
CA GLN A 123 6.09 2.25 -4.69
C GLN A 123 6.65 3.29 -5.67
N LYS A 124 7.20 2.83 -6.79
CA LYS A 124 7.72 3.72 -7.85
C LYS A 124 6.61 4.57 -8.46
N SER A 125 5.44 4.00 -8.68
CA SER A 125 4.27 4.74 -9.20
C SER A 125 3.79 5.78 -8.18
N MET A 126 3.66 5.40 -6.90
CA MET A 126 3.31 6.33 -5.81
C MET A 126 4.31 7.48 -5.66
N ALA A 127 5.61 7.20 -5.72
CA ALA A 127 6.64 8.24 -5.65
C ALA A 127 6.52 9.24 -6.81
N ARG A 128 6.20 8.75 -8.02
CA ARG A 128 5.97 9.60 -9.19
C ARG A 128 4.70 10.44 -9.09
N ILE A 129 3.62 9.92 -8.47
CA ILE A 129 2.42 10.71 -8.19
C ILE A 129 2.78 11.90 -7.30
N LYS A 130 3.48 11.65 -6.17
CA LYS A 130 3.93 12.74 -5.28
C LYS A 130 4.83 13.75 -5.99
N PHE A 131 5.72 13.27 -6.84
CA PHE A 131 6.60 14.12 -7.63
C PHE A 131 5.82 15.06 -8.55
N VAL A 132 4.87 14.53 -9.32
CA VAL A 132 4.05 15.33 -10.25
C VAL A 132 3.16 16.34 -9.51
N LEU A 133 2.59 15.97 -8.36
CA LEU A 133 1.81 16.92 -7.55
C LEU A 133 2.67 18.08 -7.04
N ASN A 134 3.90 17.79 -6.59
CA ASN A 134 4.84 18.82 -6.15
C ASN A 134 5.32 19.72 -7.31
N GLU A 135 5.54 19.14 -8.50
CA GLU A 135 5.87 19.89 -9.72
C GLU A 135 4.76 20.91 -10.05
N ARG A 136 3.49 20.47 -10.09
CA ARG A 136 2.33 21.34 -10.35
C ARG A 136 2.19 22.46 -9.33
N GLN A 137 2.41 22.17 -8.05
CA GLN A 137 2.35 23.18 -6.99
C GLN A 137 3.40 24.28 -7.22
N ARG A 138 4.64 23.90 -7.55
CA ARG A 138 5.71 24.85 -7.83
C ARG A 138 5.42 25.70 -9.06
N GLU A 139 4.87 25.12 -10.12
CA GLU A 139 4.48 25.86 -11.33
C GLU A 139 3.39 26.89 -11.03
N TYR A 140 2.40 26.53 -10.21
CA TYR A 140 1.34 27.44 -9.78
C TYR A 140 1.89 28.63 -8.97
N GLU A 141 2.75 28.36 -7.98
CA GLU A 141 3.38 29.41 -7.16
C GLU A 141 4.24 30.35 -8.03
N GLN A 142 5.03 29.80 -8.94
CA GLN A 142 5.85 30.59 -9.87
C GLN A 142 5.00 31.48 -10.77
N HIS A 143 3.87 30.98 -11.25
CA HIS A 143 2.96 31.75 -12.08
C HIS A 143 2.32 32.91 -11.28
N LEU A 144 1.92 32.66 -10.04
CA LEU A 144 1.34 33.69 -9.17
C LEU A 144 2.33 34.82 -8.87
N LEU A 145 3.60 34.50 -8.60
CA LEU A 145 4.65 35.49 -8.36
C LEU A 145 4.90 36.38 -9.58
N LYS A 146 4.88 35.83 -10.79
CA LYS A 146 5.06 36.59 -12.04
C LYS A 146 3.92 37.56 -12.36
N GLN A 147 2.73 37.32 -11.82
CA GLN A 147 1.60 38.24 -11.97
C GLN A 147 1.65 39.42 -11.00
N GLN A 148 2.43 39.31 -9.92
CA GLN A 148 2.57 40.33 -8.88
C GLN A 148 3.75 41.29 -9.14
N SER A 149 4.69 40.88 -10.01
CA SER A 149 5.82 41.69 -10.49
C SER A 149 5.45 42.50 -11.72
#